data_AF-A0A9Q9AW25-F1
#
_entry.id   AF-A0A9Q9AW25-F1
#
_cell.length_a   1.000
_cell.length_b   1.000
_cell.length_c   1.000
_cell.angle_alpha   90.00
_cell.angle_beta   90.00
_cell.angle_gamma   90.00
#
_symmetry.space_group_name_H-M   'P 1'
#
loop_
_entity.id
_entity.type
_entity.pdbx_description
1 polymer ?
#
loop_
_entity_poly.entity_id
_entity_poly.type
_entity_poly.pdbx_seq_one_letter_code
_entity_poly.pdbx_strand_id
1 'polypeptide(L)'
;MKLNLGVGIRNDIRRRLPFYVSDWKDAWNYRTIPTCTLRSDLLPALAFSFDMFARTNDSFGVNEVLLAQVIGCCMYSIPAAQPLVIVGVTGPIAIFAYTIYDIAMPQGYDYFAFWA
;
A
#
# COMPACT_ATOMS: atom_id res chain seq x y z
N MET A 1 2.51 -23.87 -30.82
CA MET A 1 2.23 -22.46 -30.46
C MET A 1 3.11 -22.11 -29.26
N LYS A 2 4.17 -21.31 -29.42
CA LYS A 2 5.05 -20.92 -28.30
C LYS A 2 4.38 -19.78 -27.53
N LEU A 3 3.84 -20.06 -26.35
CA LEU A 3 3.36 -19.06 -25.42
C LEU A 3 4.57 -18.32 -24.83
N ASN A 4 4.84 -17.12 -25.32
CA ASN A 4 5.83 -16.23 -24.71
C ASN A 4 5.18 -15.56 -23.49
N LEU A 5 5.23 -16.25 -22.35
CA LEU A 5 4.79 -15.70 -21.06
C LEU A 5 5.65 -14.47 -20.69
N GLY A 6 5.02 -13.40 -20.18
CA GLY A 6 5.73 -12.23 -19.66
C GLY A 6 6.15 -11.16 -20.69
N VAL A 7 5.77 -11.28 -21.97
CA VAL A 7 6.07 -10.25 -22.99
C VAL A 7 5.44 -8.90 -22.65
N GLY A 8 4.24 -8.87 -22.07
CA GLY A 8 3.57 -7.64 -21.62
C GLY A 8 4.40 -6.89 -20.57
N ILE A 9 4.72 -7.57 -19.46
CA ILE A 9 5.54 -7.02 -18.37
C ILE A 9 6.90 -6.54 -18.90
N ARG A 10 7.55 -7.31 -19.78
CA ARG A 10 8.81 -6.91 -20.40
C ARG A 10 8.69 -5.64 -21.23
N ASN A 11 7.60 -5.48 -21.98
CA ASN A 11 7.34 -4.29 -22.78
C ASN A 11 7.06 -3.07 -21.91
N ASP A 12 6.35 -3.23 -20.80
CA ASP A 12 6.06 -2.15 -19.85
C ASP A 12 7.33 -1.64 -19.16
N ILE A 13 8.20 -2.56 -18.70
CA ILE A 13 9.50 -2.22 -18.12
C ILE A 13 10.35 -1.48 -19.16
N ARG A 14 10.43 -1.99 -20.40
CA ARG A 14 11.25 -1.38 -21.46
C ARG A 14 10.79 0.03 -21.82
N ARG A 15 9.48 0.29 -21.75
CA ARG A 15 8.92 1.62 -22.00
C ARG A 15 9.17 2.59 -20.84
N ARG A 16 9.17 2.12 -19.59
CA ARG A 16 9.35 2.97 -18.40
C ARG A 16 10.80 3.27 -18.05
N LEU A 17 11.72 2.32 -18.24
CA LEU A 17 13.13 2.43 -17.86
C LEU A 17 13.82 3.76 -18.28
N PRO A 18 13.64 4.30 -19.51
CA PRO A 18 14.31 5.55 -19.90
C PRO A 18 13.81 6.77 -19.12
N PHE A 19 12.55 6.78 -18.69
CA PHE A 19 11.96 7.90 -17.94
C PHE A 19 12.36 7.90 -16.46
N TYR A 20 12.83 6.78 -15.93
CA TYR A 20 13.19 6.68 -14.52
C TYR A 20 14.28 7.67 -14.12
N VAL A 21 15.32 7.84 -14.97
CA VAL A 21 16.41 8.79 -14.69
C VAL A 21 15.96 10.24 -14.84
N SER A 22 15.02 10.53 -15.74
CA SER A 22 14.45 11.89 -15.87
C SER A 22 13.55 12.25 -14.70
N ASP A 23 12.80 11.29 -14.14
CA ASP A 23 11.88 11.51 -13.02
C ASP A 23 12.63 12.07 -11.78
N TRP A 24 13.83 11.57 -11.48
CA TRP A 24 14.66 12.09 -10.38
C TRP A 24 15.19 13.51 -10.60
N LYS A 25 15.47 13.88 -11.86
CA LYS A 25 15.92 15.24 -12.19
C LYS A 25 14.76 16.23 -12.16
N ASP A 26 13.59 15.81 -12.63
CA ASP A 26 12.38 16.64 -12.67
C ASP A 26 11.76 16.84 -11.28
N ALA A 27 11.99 15.90 -10.36
CA ALA A 27 11.59 16.04 -8.96
C ALA A 27 12.31 17.20 -8.22
N TRP A 28 13.43 17.72 -8.74
CA TRP A 28 14.17 18.84 -8.16
C TRP A 28 13.52 20.20 -8.49
N ASN A 29 12.27 20.36 -8.08
CA ASN A 29 11.49 21.58 -8.24
C ASN A 29 10.91 22.01 -6.89
N TYR A 30 10.81 23.32 -6.64
CA TYR A 30 10.25 23.84 -5.37
C TYR A 30 8.82 23.35 -5.09
N ARG A 31 8.06 23.04 -6.14
CA ARG A 31 6.68 22.52 -6.04
C ARG A 31 6.62 21.12 -5.42
N THR A 32 7.69 20.35 -5.45
CA THR A 32 7.74 18.99 -4.87
C THR A 32 7.67 19.04 -3.34
N ILE A 33 8.24 20.09 -2.71
CA ILE A 33 8.27 20.25 -1.26
C ILE A 33 6.86 20.28 -0.64
N PRO A 34 5.93 21.16 -1.06
CA PRO A 34 4.57 21.17 -0.51
C PRO A 34 3.79 19.90 -0.84
N THR A 35 4.02 19.26 -2.00
CA THR A 35 3.39 17.98 -2.34
C THR A 35 3.85 16.85 -1.40
N CYS A 36 5.09 16.89 -0.91
CA CYS A 36 5.58 15.91 0.05
C CYS A 36 5.08 16.16 1.48
N THR A 37 4.98 17.42 1.92
CA THR A 37 4.65 17.77 3.31
C THR A 37 3.15 17.83 3.59
N LEU A 38 2.33 18.28 2.63
CA LEU A 38 0.87 18.37 2.77
C LEU A 38 0.18 17.08 2.31
N ARG A 39 0.70 15.93 2.72
CA ARG A 39 0.15 14.64 2.30
C ARG A 39 -1.22 14.42 2.93
N SER A 40 -2.26 14.59 2.13
CA SER A 40 -3.67 14.42 2.52
C SER A 40 -4.01 12.99 2.97
N ASP A 41 -3.15 12.01 2.66
CA ASP A 41 -3.40 10.58 2.89
C ASP A 41 -3.09 10.10 4.30
N LEU A 42 -2.46 10.94 5.14
CA LEU A 42 -2.19 10.58 6.53
C LEU A 42 -3.49 10.49 7.36
N LEU A 43 -4.42 11.40 7.14
CA LEU A 43 -5.70 11.43 7.85
C LEU A 43 -6.56 10.18 7.59
N PRO A 44 -6.83 9.77 6.32
CA PRO A 44 -7.57 8.54 6.06
C PRO A 44 -6.81 7.30 6.53
N ALA A 45 -5.47 7.27 6.44
CA ALA A 45 -4.68 6.17 6.97
C ALA A 45 -4.85 6.00 8.49
N LEU A 46 -4.78 7.11 9.23
CA LEU A 46 -5.03 7.12 10.67
C LEU A 46 -6.47 6.70 10.98
N ALA A 47 -7.46 7.24 10.27
CA ALA A 47 -8.86 6.91 10.48
C ALA A 47 -9.13 5.40 10.29
N PHE A 48 -8.64 4.79 9.21
CA PHE A 48 -8.80 3.35 8.98
C PHE A 48 -7.99 2.51 9.96
N SER A 49 -6.81 2.96 10.37
CA SER A 49 -6.01 2.24 11.37
C SER A 49 -6.69 2.22 12.74
N PHE A 50 -7.31 3.33 13.17
CA PHE A 50 -8.07 3.39 14.42
C PHE A 50 -9.36 2.57 14.35
N ASP A 51 -10.05 2.59 13.22
CA ASP A 51 -11.25 1.78 13.01
C ASP A 51 -10.93 0.27 13.08
N MET A 52 -9.86 -0.16 12.39
CA MET A 52 -9.39 -1.55 12.46
C MET A 52 -8.95 -1.94 13.88
N PHE A 53 -8.23 -1.06 14.58
CA PHE A 53 -7.79 -1.29 15.95
C PHE A 53 -8.99 -1.54 16.88
N ALA A 54 -10.01 -0.68 16.81
CA ALA A 54 -11.23 -0.81 17.63
C ALA A 54 -12.06 -2.06 17.29
N ARG A 55 -12.06 -2.52 16.03
CA ARG A 55 -12.87 -3.66 15.57
C ARG A 55 -12.20 -5.01 15.71
N THR A 56 -10.88 -5.07 15.90
CA THR A 56 -10.11 -6.33 15.96
C THR A 56 -9.53 -6.62 17.35
N ASN A 57 -10.06 -6.00 18.41
CA ASN A 57 -9.57 -6.07 19.80
C ASN A 57 -8.04 -5.98 19.87
N ASP A 58 -7.47 -4.91 19.32
CA ASP A 58 -6.03 -4.62 19.35
C ASP A 58 -5.14 -5.64 18.59
N SER A 59 -5.73 -6.55 17.79
CA SER A 59 -4.96 -7.50 16.97
C SER A 59 -4.17 -6.79 15.86
N PHE A 60 -4.71 -5.72 15.28
CA PHE A 60 -3.95 -4.86 14.37
C PHE A 60 -3.62 -3.53 15.05
N GLY A 61 -2.36 -3.35 15.43
CA GLY A 61 -1.90 -2.11 16.05
C GLY A 61 -1.87 -0.95 15.05
N VAL A 62 -2.22 0.26 15.51
CA VAL A 62 -2.10 1.50 14.70
C VAL A 62 -0.67 1.66 14.15
N ASN A 63 0.33 1.38 14.97
CA ASN A 63 1.74 1.45 14.56
C ASN A 63 2.09 0.43 13.46
N GLU A 64 1.52 -0.77 13.51
CA GLU A 64 1.80 -1.82 12.53
C GLU A 64 1.19 -1.48 11.18
N VAL A 65 -0.04 -1.00 11.17
CA VAL A 65 -0.75 -0.56 9.96
C VAL A 65 -0.02 0.63 9.31
N LEU A 66 0.41 1.60 10.12
CA LEU A 66 1.19 2.75 9.62
C LEU A 66 2.57 2.32 9.08
N LEU A 67 3.25 1.41 9.78
CA LEU A 67 4.54 0.89 9.33
C LEU A 67 4.39 0.12 8.02
N ALA A 68 3.38 -0.76 7.90
CA ALA A 68 3.08 -1.52 6.69
C ALA A 68 2.79 -0.59 5.51
N GLN A 69 2.06 0.51 5.73
CA GLN A 69 1.79 1.51 4.70
C GLN A 69 3.06 2.22 4.23
N VAL A 70 3.96 2.62 5.15
CA VAL A 70 5.22 3.26 4.78
C VAL A 70 6.12 2.31 3.99
N ILE A 71 6.25 1.06 4.44
CA ILE A 71 7.03 0.04 3.73
C ILE A 71 6.44 -0.22 2.35
N GLY A 72 5.12 -0.39 2.26
CA GLY A 72 4.41 -0.57 0.99
C GLY A 72 4.61 0.61 0.02
N CYS A 73 4.53 1.84 0.53
CA CYS A 73 4.84 3.04 -0.25
C CYS A 73 6.27 3.04 -0.78
N CYS A 74 7.26 2.72 0.06
CA CYS A 74 8.66 2.67 -0.34
C CYS A 74 8.91 1.58 -1.40
N MET A 75 8.37 0.38 -1.17
CA MET A 75 8.49 -0.76 -2.10
C MET A 75 7.76 -0.53 -3.41
N TYR A 76 6.66 0.24 -3.42
CA TYR A 76 5.99 0.61 -4.66
C TYR A 76 6.74 1.74 -5.38
N SER A 77 7.12 2.81 -4.68
CA SER A 77 7.69 4.03 -5.29
C SER A 77 9.01 3.79 -6.02
N ILE A 78 9.82 2.81 -5.61
CA ILE A 78 11.15 2.56 -6.20
C ILE A 78 11.03 1.86 -7.58
N PRO A 79 10.33 0.72 -7.74
CA PRO A 79 10.20 0.02 -9.02
C PRO A 79 8.94 0.37 -9.83
N ALA A 80 7.97 1.11 -9.28
CA ALA A 80 6.68 1.28 -9.94
C ALA A 80 6.76 2.02 -11.26
N ALA A 81 5.91 1.57 -12.19
CA ALA A 81 5.71 2.20 -13.49
C ALA A 81 4.89 3.50 -13.41
N GLN A 82 4.54 4.01 -12.23
CA GLN A 82 3.87 5.30 -12.02
C GLN A 82 4.07 5.84 -10.59
N PRO A 83 5.00 6.77 -10.36
CA PRO A 83 5.31 7.31 -9.02
C PRO A 83 4.25 8.27 -8.47
N LEU A 84 3.23 8.61 -9.27
CA LEU A 84 2.12 9.47 -8.85
C LEU A 84 1.04 8.73 -8.04
N VAL A 85 1.09 7.38 -8.00
CA VAL A 85 0.11 6.58 -7.26
C VAL A 85 0.45 6.60 -5.78
N ILE A 86 -0.55 6.89 -4.95
CA ILE A 86 -0.44 6.84 -3.50
C ILE A 86 -0.99 5.51 -3.02
N VAL A 87 -0.14 4.73 -2.36
CA VAL A 87 -0.51 3.42 -1.80
C VAL A 87 -0.89 3.60 -0.33
N GLY A 88 -2.03 3.08 0.06
CA GLY A 88 -2.52 3.18 1.43
C GLY A 88 -3.63 2.20 1.73
N VAL A 89 -3.94 2.05 3.01
CA VAL A 89 -5.07 1.25 3.47
C VAL A 89 -6.37 1.98 3.11
N THR A 90 -7.36 1.21 2.64
CA THR A 90 -8.66 1.74 2.24
C THR A 90 -9.78 1.01 2.98
N GLY A 91 -10.95 1.65 3.04
CA GLY A 91 -12.14 1.09 3.69
C GLY A 91 -12.44 -0.37 3.33
N PRO A 92 -12.44 -0.78 2.04
CA PRO A 92 -12.71 -2.17 1.67
C PRO A 92 -11.75 -3.19 2.31
N ILE A 93 -10.46 -2.84 2.43
CA ILE A 93 -9.46 -3.70 3.06
C ILE A 93 -9.68 -3.77 4.57
N ALA A 94 -10.00 -2.64 5.21
CA ALA A 94 -10.36 -2.60 6.62
C ALA A 94 -11.61 -3.45 6.91
N ILE A 95 -12.63 -3.35 6.06
CA ILE A 95 -13.87 -4.15 6.11
C ILE A 95 -13.56 -5.64 6.00
N PHE A 96 -12.74 -6.01 5.02
CA PHE A 96 -12.30 -7.39 4.87
C PHE A 96 -11.57 -7.88 6.12
N ALA A 97 -10.79 -7.01 6.77
CA ALA A 97 -9.98 -7.44 7.89
C ALA A 97 -10.76 -7.72 9.17
N TYR A 98 -11.73 -6.88 9.52
CA TYR A 98 -12.58 -7.15 10.68
C TYR A 98 -13.66 -8.19 10.37
N THR A 99 -14.09 -8.36 9.11
CA THR A 99 -15.03 -9.46 8.77
C THR A 99 -14.39 -10.83 8.93
N ILE A 100 -13.12 -10.98 8.57
CA ILE A 100 -12.35 -12.19 8.88
C ILE A 100 -12.27 -12.41 10.39
N TYR A 101 -11.99 -11.35 11.15
CA TYR A 101 -11.91 -11.42 12.61
C TYR A 101 -13.23 -11.90 13.22
N ASP A 102 -14.35 -11.34 12.78
CA ASP A 102 -15.70 -11.71 13.23
C ASP A 102 -16.07 -13.17 12.90
N ILE A 103 -15.48 -13.76 11.84
CA ILE A 103 -15.72 -15.15 11.44
C ILE A 103 -14.80 -16.13 12.19
N ALA A 104 -13.51 -15.79 12.32
CA ALA A 104 -12.49 -16.69 12.86
C ALA A 104 -12.53 -16.78 14.39
N MET A 105 -12.77 -15.66 15.08
CA MET A 105 -12.73 -15.58 16.54
C MET A 105 -13.77 -16.50 17.22
N PRO A 106 -15.05 -16.56 16.78
CA PRO A 106 -16.05 -17.46 17.39
C PRO A 106 -15.76 -18.94 17.16
N GLN A 107 -14.99 -19.27 16.12
CA GLN A 107 -14.62 -20.64 15.78
C GLN A 107 -13.37 -21.12 16.55
N GLY A 108 -12.70 -20.24 17.29
CA GLY A 108 -11.48 -20.54 18.05
C GLY A 108 -10.23 -20.66 17.18
N TYR A 109 -10.27 -20.18 15.94
CA TYR A 109 -9.09 -20.14 15.07
C TYR A 109 -8.22 -18.92 15.41
N ASP A 110 -6.90 -19.10 15.33
CA ASP A 110 -5.94 -18.00 15.45
C ASP A 110 -6.09 -17.06 14.25
N TYR A 111 -6.38 -15.79 14.55
CA TYR A 111 -6.57 -14.74 13.55
C TYR A 111 -5.35 -14.61 12.62
N PHE A 112 -4.13 -14.57 13.17
CA PHE A 112 -2.93 -14.39 12.35
C PHE A 112 -2.62 -15.62 11.51
N ALA A 113 -2.88 -16.82 12.04
CA ALA A 113 -2.73 -18.06 11.28
C ALA A 113 -3.75 -18.16 10.13
N PHE A 114 -4.93 -17.55 10.27
CA PHE A 114 -5.91 -17.48 9.19
C PHE A 114 -5.50 -16.51 8.06
N TRP A 115 -4.68 -15.50 8.37
CA TRP A 115 -4.15 -14.54 7.39
C TRP A 115 -2.89 -14.98 6.65
N ALA A 116 -2.13 -15.93 7.22
CA ALA A 116 -0.86 -16.41 6.69
C ALA A 116 -1.04 -17.41 5.53
#